data_AF-A0A2T9JZJ6-F1
#
_entry.id   AF-A0A2T9JZJ6-F1
#
_cell.length_a   1.000
_cell.length_b   1.000
_cell.length_c   1.000
_cell.angle_alpha   90.00
_cell.angle_beta   90.00
_cell.angle_gamma   90.00
#
_symmetry.space_group_name_H-M   'P 1'
#
loop_
_entity.id
_entity.type
_entity.pdbx_description
1 polymer ?
#
loop_
_entity_poly.entity_id
_entity_poly.type
_entity_poly.pdbx_seq_one_letter_code
_entity_poly.pdbx_strand_id
1 'polypeptide(L)'
;MTVPAASSDPAPLPVFVHSGWRCSSTYVWSRFRALPGVRAYYEPWHEQLATLTPERIARETPRASGLRHPGDDVPYLAEFADLLKPGGGVAGYQPRFALDDYFLPADRQDAAQTAYVASLVGSAQAAGRTPVLACCRTLGRVDWLRRRFGGFHVVLIRDPLQQWLSFHSLRKRPRPTYFELCQYVLLSETVGAEPLARQQGLPAPKGDDLPARIAAMRRRLKRAPARTSFTAFLAIYLLSYLKALPQADLVIDVDRLGQDPDYAARISEALSAGCGLAPDFSDCRTPAAHATVPAAPYRRISRQVIDALDARTALAAPGPAALLFAKLSKAMAEAPEPPPSMRRRLAGWILEKIGGLVPRRRRRARI
;
A
#
# COMPACT_ATOMS: atom_id res chain seq x y z
N MET A 1 -32.96 33.43 25.34
CA MET A 1 -32.70 32.33 24.38
C MET A 1 -31.74 32.85 23.33
N THR A 2 -30.47 32.54 23.45
CA THR A 2 -29.44 32.91 22.47
C THR A 2 -29.42 31.85 21.38
N VAL A 3 -29.87 32.23 20.18
CA VAL A 3 -29.71 31.42 18.97
C VAL A 3 -28.22 31.39 18.65
N PRO A 4 -27.57 30.22 18.46
CA PRO A 4 -26.18 30.18 18.05
C PRO A 4 -26.06 30.79 16.66
N ALA A 5 -25.16 31.77 16.50
CA ALA A 5 -24.80 32.27 15.18
C ALA A 5 -24.24 31.09 14.37
N ALA A 6 -24.90 30.73 13.27
CA ALA A 6 -24.36 29.78 12.32
C ALA A 6 -23.04 30.36 11.79
N SER A 7 -21.92 29.67 12.00
CA SER A 7 -20.65 30.08 11.41
C SER A 7 -20.81 30.06 9.89
N SER A 8 -20.61 31.21 9.27
CA SER A 8 -20.70 31.42 7.82
C SER A 8 -19.56 30.79 7.03
N ASP A 9 -18.56 30.22 7.72
CA ASP A 9 -17.44 29.56 7.07
C ASP A 9 -17.84 28.16 6.58
N PRO A 10 -17.53 27.81 5.32
CA PRO A 10 -17.80 26.47 4.80
C PRO A 10 -17.06 25.42 5.63
N ALA A 11 -17.74 24.32 5.92
CA ALA A 11 -17.16 23.23 6.70
C ALA A 11 -15.83 22.76 6.07
N PRO A 12 -14.77 22.51 6.87
CA PRO A 12 -13.47 22.09 6.35
C PRO A 12 -13.58 20.85 5.47
N LEU A 13 -13.01 20.90 4.26
CA LEU A 13 -13.00 19.76 3.34
C LEU A 13 -12.13 18.62 3.89
N PRO A 14 -12.53 17.35 3.69
CA PRO A 14 -11.72 16.22 4.11
C PRO A 14 -10.42 16.10 3.29
N VAL A 15 -9.37 15.64 3.95
CA VAL A 15 -8.12 15.22 3.30
C VAL A 15 -7.97 13.72 3.44
N PHE A 16 -7.81 13.02 2.33
CA PHE A 16 -7.58 11.58 2.31
C PHE A 16 -6.12 11.29 1.97
N VAL A 17 -5.44 10.51 2.83
CA VAL A 17 -4.07 10.06 2.58
C VAL A 17 -4.09 8.56 2.29
N HIS A 18 -3.88 8.22 1.02
CA HIS A 18 -3.88 6.88 0.50
C HIS A 18 -2.47 6.33 0.41
N SER A 19 -2.27 5.10 0.84
CA SER A 19 -0.95 4.47 0.80
C SER A 19 -1.06 2.96 0.64
N GLY A 20 0.03 2.29 0.29
CA GLY A 20 0.16 0.86 0.55
C GLY A 20 0.76 0.64 1.94
N TRP A 21 0.63 -0.57 2.49
CA TRP A 21 1.32 -0.90 3.74
C TRP A 21 2.81 -0.59 3.64
N ARG A 22 3.42 -0.14 4.75
CA ARG A 22 4.87 0.16 4.83
C ARG A 22 5.35 1.21 3.81
N CYS A 23 4.48 2.14 3.43
CA CYS A 23 4.75 3.30 2.57
C CYS A 23 4.80 4.61 3.40
N SER A 24 5.44 4.58 4.58
CA SER A 24 5.60 5.74 5.47
C SER A 24 4.30 6.46 5.89
N SER A 25 3.14 5.81 5.77
CA SER A 25 1.83 6.40 6.06
C SER A 25 1.67 6.87 7.49
N THR A 26 2.21 6.12 8.45
CA THR A 26 2.19 6.52 9.88
C THR A 26 2.97 7.81 10.13
N TYR A 27 4.11 8.02 9.45
CA TYR A 27 4.87 9.26 9.59
C TYR A 27 4.10 10.43 8.96
N VAL A 28 3.60 10.29 7.73
CA VAL A 28 2.83 11.36 7.08
C VAL A 28 1.59 11.70 7.90
N TRP A 29 0.85 10.69 8.37
CA TRP A 29 -0.28 10.87 9.28
C TRP A 29 0.09 11.63 10.56
N SER A 30 1.21 11.28 11.21
CA SER A 30 1.61 11.95 12.45
C SER A 30 1.94 13.43 12.21
N ARG A 31 2.47 13.79 11.03
CA ARG A 31 2.71 15.20 10.67
C ARG A 31 1.41 15.98 10.48
N PHE A 32 0.37 15.36 9.90
CA PHE A 32 -0.97 15.98 9.87
C PHE A 32 -1.58 16.08 11.26
N ARG A 33 -1.46 15.02 12.08
CA ARG A 33 -2.00 14.97 13.44
C ARG A 33 -1.45 16.08 14.34
N ALA A 34 -0.18 16.45 14.15
CA ALA A 34 0.49 17.49 14.92
C ALA A 34 -0.03 18.92 14.60
N LEU A 35 -0.80 19.11 13.52
CA LEU A 35 -1.30 20.42 13.16
C LEU A 35 -2.48 20.85 14.04
N PRO A 36 -2.53 22.12 14.47
CA PRO A 36 -3.72 22.67 15.14
C PRO A 36 -4.91 22.65 14.18
N GLY A 37 -6.12 22.44 14.73
CA GLY A 37 -7.34 22.42 13.92
C GLY A 37 -7.51 21.17 13.04
N VAL A 38 -6.68 20.14 13.20
CA VAL A 38 -6.82 18.86 12.48
C VAL A 38 -7.37 17.77 13.40
N ARG A 39 -8.23 16.90 12.86
CA ARG A 39 -8.56 15.60 13.45
C ARG A 39 -8.12 14.51 12.47
N ALA A 40 -7.01 13.85 12.78
CA ALA A 40 -6.37 12.87 11.91
C ALA A 40 -6.67 11.43 12.34
N TYR A 41 -7.55 10.75 11.62
CA TYR A 41 -7.90 9.35 11.85
C TYR A 41 -6.81 8.41 11.29
N TYR A 42 -6.21 7.61 12.17
CA TYR A 42 -5.23 6.59 11.81
C TYR A 42 -5.93 5.28 11.37
N GLU A 43 -5.66 4.85 10.15
CA GLU A 43 -6.15 3.59 9.58
C GLU A 43 -7.67 3.35 9.79
N PRO A 44 -8.57 4.27 9.35
CA PRO A 44 -10.02 4.16 9.53
C PRO A 44 -10.69 2.95 8.84
N TRP A 45 -9.93 2.11 8.13
CA TRP A 45 -10.38 0.83 7.58
C TRP A 45 -9.73 -0.37 8.27
N HIS A 46 -9.11 -0.22 9.44
CA HIS A 46 -8.48 -1.34 10.12
C HIS A 46 -9.52 -2.25 10.79
N GLU A 47 -9.39 -3.58 10.64
CA GLU A 47 -10.34 -4.55 11.18
C GLU A 47 -10.50 -4.48 12.71
N GLN A 48 -9.47 -3.97 13.41
CA GLN A 48 -9.50 -3.80 14.86
C GLN A 48 -10.57 -2.82 15.34
N LEU A 49 -11.00 -1.89 14.48
CA LEU A 49 -12.05 -0.92 14.81
C LEU A 49 -13.39 -1.58 15.12
N ALA A 50 -13.63 -2.82 14.67
CA ALA A 50 -14.85 -3.57 15.01
C ALA A 50 -14.94 -3.95 16.49
N THR A 51 -13.79 -4.04 17.18
CA THR A 51 -13.70 -4.51 18.57
C THR A 51 -12.88 -3.57 19.45
N LEU A 52 -12.71 -2.32 19.02
CA LEU A 52 -11.95 -1.30 19.72
C LEU A 52 -12.63 -0.94 21.05
N THR A 53 -11.84 -0.80 22.12
CA THR A 53 -12.34 -0.38 23.44
C THR A 53 -11.46 0.75 23.98
N PRO A 54 -11.90 1.53 24.98
CA PRO A 54 -11.07 2.56 25.60
C PRO A 54 -9.73 2.02 26.10
N GLU A 55 -9.72 0.81 26.68
CA GLU A 55 -8.50 0.16 27.19
C GLU A 55 -7.54 -0.24 26.08
N ARG A 56 -8.06 -0.64 24.91
CA ARG A 56 -7.23 -0.93 23.73
C ARG A 56 -6.63 0.34 23.15
N ILE A 57 -7.42 1.42 23.06
CA ILE A 57 -6.91 2.73 22.66
C ILE A 57 -5.74 3.11 23.58
N ALA A 58 -5.93 3.10 24.89
CA ALA A 58 -4.88 3.48 25.84
C ALA A 58 -3.56 2.66 25.71
N ARG A 59 -3.63 1.42 25.20
CA ARG A 59 -2.46 0.54 25.02
C ARG A 59 -1.75 0.73 23.68
N GLU A 60 -2.43 1.21 22.63
CA GLU A 60 -1.88 1.36 21.29
C GLU A 60 -1.11 2.67 21.13
N THR A 61 0.03 2.78 21.82
CA THR A 61 0.93 3.94 21.73
C THR A 61 2.13 3.66 20.81
N PRO A 62 2.82 4.71 20.32
CA PRO A 62 4.05 4.53 19.55
C PRO A 62 5.08 3.65 20.25
N ARG A 63 5.28 3.86 21.55
CA ARG A 63 6.19 3.08 22.40
C ARG A 63 5.80 1.61 22.52
N ALA A 64 4.51 1.29 22.60
CA ALA A 64 4.02 -0.08 22.78
C ALA A 64 3.93 -0.89 21.48
N SER A 65 3.90 -0.24 20.32
CA SER A 65 3.64 -0.90 19.02
C SER A 65 4.75 -1.84 18.53
N GLY A 66 5.98 -1.69 19.04
CA GLY A 66 7.16 -2.43 18.54
C GLY A 66 7.55 -2.11 17.09
N LEU A 67 6.84 -1.18 16.45
CA LEU A 67 7.09 -0.65 15.13
C LEU A 67 7.79 0.70 15.33
N ARG A 68 8.89 0.96 14.60
CA ARG A 68 9.74 2.16 14.73
C ARG A 68 9.03 3.44 14.25
N HIS A 69 7.93 3.81 14.88
CA HIS A 69 7.11 4.95 14.50
C HIS A 69 7.43 6.16 15.40
N PRO A 70 7.56 7.37 14.83
CA PRO A 70 7.69 8.61 15.60
C PRO A 70 6.34 9.04 16.22
N GLY A 71 6.37 9.73 17.37
CA GLY A 71 5.18 10.35 17.98
C GLY A 71 5.22 10.45 19.51
N ASP A 72 4.38 11.33 20.05
CA ASP A 72 4.13 11.50 21.49
C ASP A 72 3.42 10.28 22.12
N ASP A 73 3.30 10.24 23.44
CA ASP A 73 2.60 9.17 24.18
C ASP A 73 1.08 9.10 23.89
N VAL A 74 0.56 9.96 23.01
CA VAL A 74 -0.86 9.96 22.60
C VAL A 74 -1.15 8.70 21.75
N PRO A 75 -2.12 7.85 22.15
CA PRO A 75 -2.45 6.65 21.42
C PRO A 75 -2.81 6.88 19.95
N TYR A 76 -2.46 5.92 19.07
CA TYR A 76 -2.73 6.00 17.62
C TYR A 76 -4.21 6.17 17.28
N LEU A 77 -5.08 5.60 18.11
CA LEU A 77 -6.52 5.51 17.86
C LEU A 77 -7.32 6.46 18.74
N ALA A 78 -6.68 7.46 19.37
CA ALA A 78 -7.34 8.38 20.28
C ALA A 78 -8.53 9.12 19.64
N GLU A 79 -8.43 9.41 18.33
CA GLU A 79 -9.47 10.10 17.55
C GLU A 79 -10.76 9.29 17.42
N PHE A 80 -10.76 7.99 17.74
CA PHE A 80 -11.95 7.14 17.74
C PHE A 80 -12.64 7.04 19.11
N ALA A 81 -12.08 7.60 20.19
CA ALA A 81 -12.60 7.45 21.54
C ALA A 81 -14.06 7.91 21.66
N ASP A 82 -14.38 9.08 21.10
CA ASP A 82 -15.73 9.67 21.11
C ASP A 82 -16.71 8.94 20.15
N LEU A 83 -16.21 7.99 19.37
CA LEU A 83 -16.96 7.27 18.35
C LEU A 83 -17.21 5.80 18.74
N LEU A 84 -16.81 5.40 19.95
CA LEU A 84 -17.02 4.05 20.44
C LEU A 84 -18.48 3.82 20.81
N LYS A 85 -18.98 2.63 20.50
CA LYS A 85 -20.27 2.14 21.01
C LYS A 85 -20.11 1.70 22.48
N PRO A 86 -21.18 1.72 23.29
CA PRO A 86 -21.13 1.22 24.67
C PRO A 86 -20.58 -0.22 24.82
N GLY A 87 -20.87 -1.10 23.85
CA GLY A 87 -20.38 -2.48 23.82
C GLY A 87 -19.02 -2.69 23.14
N GLY A 88 -18.30 -1.61 22.80
CA GLY A 88 -17.06 -1.65 22.03
C GLY A 88 -17.28 -1.64 20.51
N GLY A 89 -16.19 -1.33 19.81
CA GLY A 89 -16.16 -1.06 18.37
C GLY A 89 -16.59 0.36 18.02
N VAL A 90 -16.06 0.87 16.91
CA VAL A 90 -16.42 2.19 16.37
C VAL A 90 -17.82 2.14 15.78
N ALA A 91 -18.64 3.14 16.07
CA ALA A 91 -20.00 3.26 15.56
C ALA A 91 -20.00 3.29 14.01
N GLY A 92 -20.91 2.51 13.41
CA GLY A 92 -21.03 2.38 11.95
C GLY A 92 -19.95 1.54 11.27
N TYR A 93 -18.83 1.22 11.92
CA TYR A 93 -17.79 0.38 11.33
C TYR A 93 -18.25 -1.07 11.15
N GLN A 94 -17.97 -1.65 9.98
CA GLN A 94 -18.21 -3.06 9.67
C GLN A 94 -16.89 -3.76 9.31
N PRO A 95 -16.61 -4.97 9.83
CA PRO A 95 -15.37 -5.70 9.54
C PRO A 95 -15.05 -5.83 8.05
N ARG A 96 -16.08 -5.98 7.20
CA ARG A 96 -15.95 -6.08 5.74
C ARG A 96 -15.23 -4.89 5.12
N PHE A 97 -15.33 -3.71 5.73
CA PHE A 97 -14.67 -2.51 5.20
C PHE A 97 -13.16 -2.71 5.05
N ALA A 98 -12.53 -3.54 5.88
CA ALA A 98 -11.09 -3.67 5.92
C ALA A 98 -10.46 -4.13 4.61
N LEU A 99 -10.98 -5.20 4.00
CA LEU A 99 -10.43 -5.75 2.76
C LEU A 99 -11.49 -6.21 1.76
N ASP A 100 -12.75 -6.34 2.16
CA ASP A 100 -13.79 -6.72 1.21
C ASP A 100 -14.03 -5.56 0.26
N ASP A 101 -14.24 -5.91 -1.01
CA ASP A 101 -14.33 -4.96 -2.10
C ASP A 101 -13.18 -3.93 -2.05
N TYR A 102 -11.94 -4.39 -1.82
CA TYR A 102 -10.76 -3.52 -1.79
C TYR A 102 -10.71 -2.62 -3.02
N PHE A 103 -10.93 -3.21 -4.21
CA PHE A 103 -11.10 -2.52 -5.48
C PHE A 103 -12.56 -2.10 -5.71
N LEU A 104 -13.03 -1.14 -4.91
CA LEU A 104 -14.42 -0.67 -4.97
C LEU A 104 -14.64 0.23 -6.21
N PRO A 105 -15.58 -0.10 -7.12
CA PRO A 105 -15.89 0.76 -8.27
C PRO A 105 -16.49 2.11 -7.85
N ALA A 106 -16.18 3.20 -8.57
CA ALA A 106 -16.63 4.54 -8.23
C ALA A 106 -18.16 4.69 -8.12
N ASP A 107 -18.90 3.96 -8.94
CA ASP A 107 -20.37 3.98 -9.05
C ASP A 107 -21.07 3.01 -8.09
N ARG A 108 -20.35 2.02 -7.53
CA ARG A 108 -20.89 1.04 -6.60
C ARG A 108 -21.49 1.73 -5.36
N GLN A 109 -22.77 1.51 -5.13
CA GLN A 109 -23.43 1.99 -3.92
C GLN A 109 -23.03 1.14 -2.72
N ASP A 110 -22.64 1.81 -1.64
CA ASP A 110 -22.39 1.20 -0.34
C ASP A 110 -22.83 2.19 0.75
N ALA A 111 -24.12 2.13 1.10
CA ALA A 111 -24.72 3.06 2.04
C ALA A 111 -24.08 2.97 3.45
N ALA A 112 -23.72 1.76 3.88
CA ALA A 112 -23.12 1.55 5.19
C ALA A 112 -21.70 2.15 5.27
N GLN A 113 -20.86 1.91 4.26
CA GLN A 113 -19.53 2.50 4.23
C GLN A 113 -19.60 4.01 4.02
N THR A 114 -20.56 4.50 3.24
CA THR A 114 -20.80 5.95 3.06
C THR A 114 -21.17 6.60 4.39
N ALA A 115 -22.13 6.03 5.11
CA ALA A 115 -22.56 6.55 6.42
C ALA A 115 -21.43 6.52 7.45
N TYR A 116 -20.60 5.47 7.44
CA TYR A 116 -19.43 5.37 8.31
C TYR A 116 -18.40 6.47 8.03
N VAL A 117 -18.01 6.70 6.77
CA VAL A 117 -17.04 7.75 6.45
C VAL A 117 -17.63 9.14 6.71
N ALA A 118 -18.92 9.34 6.38
CA ALA A 118 -19.63 10.58 6.68
C ALA A 118 -19.65 10.90 8.19
N SER A 119 -19.78 9.90 9.06
CA SER A 119 -19.75 10.13 10.51
C SER A 119 -18.37 10.53 11.02
N LEU A 120 -17.28 9.96 10.46
CA LEU A 120 -15.92 10.40 10.78
C LEU A 120 -15.68 11.85 10.35
N VAL A 121 -16.04 12.18 9.11
CA VAL A 121 -15.90 13.53 8.56
C VAL A 121 -16.74 14.53 9.36
N GLY A 122 -18.01 14.22 9.58
CA GLY A 122 -18.93 15.07 10.34
C GLY A 122 -18.51 15.26 11.79
N SER A 123 -17.94 14.25 12.45
CA SER A 123 -17.41 14.37 13.81
C SER A 123 -16.23 15.33 13.91
N ALA A 124 -15.34 15.36 12.92
CA ALA A 124 -14.25 16.33 12.87
C ALA A 124 -14.78 17.76 12.61
N GLN A 125 -15.66 17.91 11.62
CA GLN A 125 -16.23 19.20 11.24
C GLN A 125 -17.09 19.81 12.34
N ALA A 126 -17.88 19.01 13.07
CA ALA A 126 -18.66 19.47 14.22
C ALA A 126 -17.78 20.00 15.35
N ALA A 127 -16.51 19.56 15.43
CA ALA A 127 -15.52 20.09 16.35
C ALA A 127 -14.69 21.26 15.77
N GLY A 128 -15.08 21.79 14.61
CA GLY A 128 -14.35 22.85 13.91
C GLY A 128 -12.98 22.42 13.39
N ARG A 129 -12.78 21.11 13.12
CA ARG A 129 -11.50 20.55 12.70
C ARG A 129 -11.54 19.98 11.29
N THR A 130 -10.43 20.11 10.57
CA THR A 130 -10.22 19.48 9.27
C THR A 130 -10.07 17.97 9.43
N PRO A 131 -10.94 17.15 8.81
CA PRO A 131 -10.81 15.70 8.85
C PRO A 131 -9.65 15.25 7.97
N VAL A 132 -8.69 14.50 8.54
CA VAL A 132 -7.64 13.81 7.77
C VAL A 132 -7.81 12.31 7.97
N LEU A 133 -8.01 11.55 6.90
CA LEU A 133 -8.17 10.10 6.94
C LEU A 133 -6.99 9.44 6.25
N ALA A 134 -6.06 8.85 7.02
CA ALA A 134 -4.85 8.23 6.50
C ALA A 134 -4.93 6.71 6.58
N CYS A 135 -4.90 6.01 5.44
CA CYS A 135 -5.12 4.57 5.44
C CYS A 135 -4.38 3.81 4.32
N CYS A 136 -3.75 2.70 4.71
CA CYS A 136 -3.07 1.79 3.79
C CYS A 136 -4.01 0.86 2.99
N ARG A 137 -5.32 0.94 3.22
CA ARG A 137 -6.35 0.07 2.61
C ARG A 137 -7.24 0.77 1.59
N THR A 138 -6.91 1.99 1.21
CA THR A 138 -7.81 2.87 0.44
C THR A 138 -7.36 3.14 -0.99
N LEU A 139 -6.17 2.71 -1.40
CA LEU A 139 -5.70 2.88 -2.79
C LEU A 139 -6.67 2.25 -3.81
N GLY A 140 -7.26 1.10 -3.47
CA GLY A 140 -8.24 0.43 -4.33
C GLY A 140 -9.61 1.11 -4.42
N ARG A 141 -9.85 2.22 -3.71
CA ARG A 141 -11.18 2.88 -3.64
C ARG A 141 -11.09 4.41 -3.62
N VAL A 142 -9.99 4.97 -4.14
CA VAL A 142 -9.78 6.43 -4.17
C VAL A 142 -10.85 7.15 -4.98
N ASP A 143 -11.21 6.62 -6.14
CA ASP A 143 -12.28 7.15 -7.00
C ASP A 143 -13.66 7.09 -6.33
N TRP A 144 -13.97 5.99 -5.62
CA TRP A 144 -15.19 5.85 -4.83
C TRP A 144 -15.28 6.90 -3.71
N LEU A 145 -14.18 7.13 -3.00
CA LEU A 145 -14.08 8.14 -1.94
C LEU A 145 -14.23 9.55 -2.53
N ARG A 146 -13.48 9.86 -3.59
CA ARG A 146 -13.50 11.16 -4.27
C ARG A 146 -14.89 11.53 -4.76
N ARG A 147 -15.59 10.60 -5.41
CA ARG A 147 -16.95 10.84 -5.91
C ARG A 147 -17.97 11.13 -4.81
N ARG A 148 -17.77 10.61 -3.60
CA ARG A 148 -18.73 10.73 -2.49
C ARG A 148 -18.45 11.87 -1.52
N PHE A 149 -17.18 12.13 -1.27
CA PHE A 149 -16.75 13.06 -0.21
C PHE A 149 -15.99 14.27 -0.75
N GLY A 150 -15.64 14.27 -2.05
CA GLY A 150 -14.73 15.26 -2.61
C GLY A 150 -13.47 15.35 -1.77
N GLY A 151 -13.01 16.58 -1.52
CA GLY A 151 -11.85 16.83 -0.68
C GLY A 151 -10.54 16.69 -1.45
N PHE A 152 -9.44 16.65 -0.68
CA PHE A 152 -8.08 16.61 -1.21
C PHE A 152 -7.46 15.22 -1.04
N HIS A 153 -7.02 14.61 -2.13
CA HIS A 153 -6.53 13.24 -2.17
C HIS A 153 -5.02 13.17 -2.37
N VAL A 154 -4.32 12.72 -1.33
CA VAL A 154 -2.88 12.49 -1.32
C VAL A 154 -2.60 11.00 -1.55
N VAL A 155 -1.75 10.66 -2.51
CA VAL A 155 -1.28 9.29 -2.74
C VAL A 155 0.21 9.18 -2.38
N LEU A 156 0.54 8.32 -1.43
CA LEU A 156 1.92 8.00 -1.06
C LEU A 156 2.43 6.85 -1.92
N ILE A 157 3.60 7.01 -2.54
CA ILE A 157 4.24 5.98 -3.34
C ILE A 157 5.69 5.74 -2.92
N ARG A 158 6.08 4.47 -2.85
CA ARG A 158 7.41 4.00 -2.46
C ARG A 158 7.99 3.05 -3.50
N ASP A 159 9.31 2.94 -3.53
CA ASP A 159 10.04 1.91 -4.25
C ASP A 159 9.42 0.51 -3.96
N PRO A 160 8.94 -0.21 -4.99
CA PRO A 160 8.21 -1.45 -4.77
C PRO A 160 9.07 -2.55 -4.16
N LEU A 161 10.36 -2.61 -4.50
CA LEU A 161 11.24 -3.65 -3.95
C LEU A 161 11.52 -3.39 -2.46
N GLN A 162 11.87 -2.16 -2.09
CA GLN A 162 12.12 -1.78 -0.70
C GLN A 162 10.85 -1.84 0.16
N GLN A 163 9.69 -1.48 -0.40
CA GLN A 163 8.40 -1.64 0.28
C GLN A 163 8.11 -3.12 0.57
N TRP A 164 8.28 -4.00 -0.42
CA TRP A 164 8.12 -5.44 -0.22
C TRP A 164 9.12 -6.01 0.79
N LEU A 165 10.39 -5.63 0.70
CA LEU A 165 11.43 -6.03 1.66
C LEU A 165 11.07 -5.59 3.09
N SER A 166 10.38 -4.46 3.24
CA SER A 166 9.88 -4.05 4.55
C SER A 166 8.81 -4.99 5.11
N PHE A 167 7.99 -5.64 4.29
CA PHE A 167 7.10 -6.72 4.76
C PHE A 167 7.90 -7.98 5.07
N HIS A 168 8.79 -8.34 4.16
CA HIS A 168 9.45 -9.65 4.15
C HIS A 168 10.46 -9.80 5.28
N SER A 169 11.21 -8.74 5.59
CA SER A 169 12.20 -8.71 6.67
C SER A 169 11.61 -8.93 8.07
N LEU A 170 10.29 -8.71 8.24
CA LEU A 170 9.60 -8.91 9.52
C LEU A 170 9.17 -10.37 9.78
N ARG A 171 9.48 -11.31 8.86
CA ARG A 171 9.18 -12.73 9.06
C ARG A 171 9.88 -13.27 10.31
N LYS A 172 9.12 -13.83 11.26
CA LYS A 172 9.63 -14.53 12.46
C LYS A 172 9.44 -16.03 12.33
N ARG A 173 10.54 -16.78 12.17
CA ARG A 173 10.53 -18.16 11.63
C ARG A 173 9.96 -18.11 10.20
N PRO A 174 10.18 -19.05 9.28
CA PRO A 174 9.72 -18.91 7.89
C PRO A 174 8.18 -18.98 7.86
N ARG A 175 7.51 -17.87 8.13
CA ARG A 175 6.07 -17.67 8.24
C ARG A 175 5.77 -16.31 7.64
N PRO A 176 4.80 -16.20 6.72
CA PRO A 176 4.42 -14.91 6.16
C PRO A 176 4.00 -13.92 7.24
N THR A 177 4.36 -12.66 7.06
CA THR A 177 3.89 -11.58 7.93
C THR A 177 2.42 -11.28 7.67
N TYR A 178 1.80 -10.52 8.57
CA TYR A 178 0.44 -10.04 8.37
C TYR A 178 0.28 -9.31 7.02
N PHE A 179 1.23 -8.44 6.68
CA PHE A 179 1.22 -7.70 5.42
C PHE A 179 1.24 -8.62 4.20
N GLU A 180 2.08 -9.66 4.21
CA GLU A 180 2.12 -10.66 3.12
C GLU A 180 0.81 -11.44 3.03
N LEU A 181 0.20 -11.79 4.17
CA LEU A 181 -1.08 -12.49 4.21
C LEU A 181 -2.21 -11.65 3.61
N CYS A 182 -2.23 -10.33 3.87
CA CYS A 182 -3.18 -9.42 3.23
C CYS A 182 -2.98 -9.38 1.71
N GLN A 183 -1.74 -9.36 1.20
CA GLN A 183 -1.50 -9.42 -0.25
C GLN A 183 -2.02 -10.72 -0.87
N TYR A 184 -1.90 -11.86 -0.17
CA TYR A 184 -2.45 -13.13 -0.64
C TYR A 184 -3.98 -13.15 -0.66
N VAL A 185 -4.63 -12.62 0.39
CA VAL A 185 -6.09 -12.49 0.44
C VAL A 185 -6.57 -11.63 -0.72
N LEU A 186 -6.00 -10.42 -0.85
CA LEU A 186 -6.36 -9.50 -1.93
C LEU A 186 -6.16 -10.12 -3.31
N LEU A 187 -5.00 -10.74 -3.58
CA LEU A 187 -4.75 -11.35 -4.88
C LEU A 187 -5.72 -12.51 -5.16
N SER A 188 -6.14 -13.27 -4.14
CA SER A 188 -7.09 -14.36 -4.32
C SER A 188 -8.53 -13.91 -4.59
N GLU A 189 -8.85 -12.65 -4.30
CA GLU A 189 -10.20 -12.07 -4.40
C GLU A 189 -10.33 -11.02 -5.51
N THR A 190 -9.21 -10.58 -6.08
CA THR A 190 -9.21 -9.54 -7.10
C THR A 190 -9.68 -10.12 -8.43
N VAL A 191 -10.80 -9.60 -8.93
CA VAL A 191 -11.35 -9.94 -10.24
C VAL A 191 -10.33 -9.65 -11.34
N GLY A 192 -10.13 -10.60 -12.24
CA GLY A 192 -9.15 -10.53 -13.33
C GLY A 192 -7.74 -10.99 -12.94
N ALA A 193 -7.45 -11.18 -11.65
CA ALA A 193 -6.16 -11.67 -11.18
C ALA A 193 -6.18 -13.18 -10.82
N GLU A 194 -7.29 -13.88 -11.06
CA GLU A 194 -7.48 -15.29 -10.73
C GLU A 194 -6.46 -16.22 -11.39
N PRO A 195 -6.06 -16.03 -12.67
CA PRO A 195 -4.99 -16.84 -13.27
C PRO A 195 -3.67 -16.73 -12.49
N LEU A 196 -3.32 -15.51 -12.07
CA LEU A 196 -2.11 -15.25 -11.30
C LEU A 196 -2.20 -15.84 -9.89
N ALA A 197 -3.35 -15.70 -9.22
CA ALA A 197 -3.61 -16.30 -7.93
C ALA A 197 -3.49 -17.84 -7.97
N ARG A 198 -4.10 -18.47 -8.98
CA ARG A 198 -4.00 -19.93 -9.21
C ARG A 198 -2.57 -20.37 -9.49
N GLN A 199 -1.83 -19.62 -10.32
CA GLN A 199 -0.42 -19.91 -10.61
C GLN A 199 0.46 -19.87 -9.34
N GLN A 200 0.14 -18.97 -8.41
CA GLN A 200 0.83 -18.89 -7.11
C GLN A 200 0.34 -19.93 -6.09
N GLY A 201 -0.65 -20.75 -6.45
CA GLY A 201 -1.23 -21.76 -5.56
C GLY A 201 -1.99 -21.16 -4.38
N LEU A 202 -2.51 -19.93 -4.54
CA LEU A 202 -3.36 -19.30 -3.54
C LEU A 202 -4.69 -20.07 -3.45
N PRO A 203 -5.17 -20.42 -2.25
CA PRO A 203 -6.48 -21.01 -2.10
C PRO A 203 -7.54 -20.01 -2.55
N ALA A 204 -8.65 -20.51 -3.09
CA ALA A 204 -9.84 -19.69 -3.23
C ALA A 204 -10.20 -19.10 -1.85
N PRO A 205 -10.72 -17.87 -1.80
CA PRO A 205 -11.19 -17.29 -0.55
C PRO A 205 -12.18 -18.24 0.12
N LYS A 206 -11.85 -18.67 1.35
CA LYS A 206 -12.69 -19.55 2.18
C LYS A 206 -12.85 -18.90 3.54
N GLY A 207 -14.10 -18.79 3.99
CA GLY A 207 -14.49 -18.23 5.29
C GLY A 207 -15.23 -16.89 5.15
N ASP A 208 -16.18 -16.66 6.05
CA ASP A 208 -17.08 -15.50 6.01
C ASP A 208 -16.40 -14.21 6.51
N ASP A 209 -15.26 -14.30 7.20
CA ASP A 209 -14.55 -13.15 7.77
C ASP A 209 -13.05 -13.10 7.40
N LEU A 210 -12.44 -11.93 7.60
CA LEU A 210 -11.03 -11.70 7.30
C LEU A 210 -10.08 -12.57 8.15
N PRO A 211 -10.27 -12.73 9.47
CA PRO A 211 -9.45 -13.63 10.29
C PRO A 211 -9.40 -15.07 9.75
N ALA A 212 -10.54 -15.64 9.34
CA ALA A 212 -10.62 -16.99 8.79
C ALA A 212 -9.82 -17.12 7.48
N ARG A 213 -9.97 -16.14 6.58
CA ARG A 213 -9.21 -16.08 5.31
C ARG A 213 -7.70 -15.95 5.55
N ILE A 214 -7.29 -15.06 6.45
CA ILE A 214 -5.88 -14.91 6.84
C ILE A 214 -5.32 -16.20 7.46
N ALA A 215 -6.10 -16.89 8.29
CA ALA A 215 -5.71 -18.18 8.86
C ALA A 215 -5.58 -19.27 7.78
N ALA A 216 -6.48 -19.31 6.79
CA ALA A 216 -6.40 -20.22 5.65
C ALA A 216 -5.13 -19.97 4.82
N MET A 217 -4.85 -18.72 4.47
CA MET A 217 -3.62 -18.32 3.78
C MET A 217 -2.39 -18.71 4.57
N ARG A 218 -2.38 -18.45 5.88
CA ARG A 218 -1.25 -18.79 6.76
C ARG A 218 -0.98 -20.28 6.83
N ARG A 219 -2.02 -21.12 6.90
CA ARG A 219 -1.87 -22.58 6.89
C ARG A 219 -1.26 -23.07 5.57
N ARG A 220 -1.76 -22.56 4.44
CA ARG A 220 -1.34 -22.99 3.10
C ARG A 220 0.06 -22.48 2.72
N LEU A 221 0.38 -21.24 3.06
CA LEU A 221 1.55 -20.51 2.56
C LEU A 221 2.63 -20.33 3.62
N LYS A 222 2.56 -21.07 4.74
CA LYS A 222 3.52 -21.02 5.85
C LYS A 222 4.97 -21.00 5.36
N ARG A 223 5.33 -21.83 4.38
CA ARG A 223 6.69 -21.96 3.83
C ARG A 223 6.81 -21.42 2.40
N ALA A 224 5.91 -20.54 1.98
CA ALA A 224 5.95 -20.01 0.63
C ALA A 224 7.27 -19.26 0.36
N PRO A 225 7.92 -19.51 -0.79
CA PRO A 225 9.17 -18.86 -1.14
C PRO A 225 8.96 -17.36 -1.38
N ALA A 226 10.05 -16.58 -1.31
CA ALA A 226 10.02 -15.13 -1.50
C ALA A 226 9.32 -14.71 -2.81
N ARG A 227 9.55 -15.45 -3.90
CA ARG A 227 8.87 -15.22 -5.19
C ARG A 227 7.35 -15.16 -5.10
N THR A 228 6.73 -15.98 -4.25
CA THR A 228 5.26 -16.03 -4.12
C THR A 228 4.74 -14.77 -3.45
N SER A 229 5.41 -14.35 -2.39
CA SER A 229 5.13 -13.09 -1.69
C SER A 229 5.34 -11.88 -2.59
N PHE A 230 6.46 -11.84 -3.32
CA PHE A 230 6.78 -10.73 -4.22
C PHE A 230 5.78 -10.64 -5.38
N THR A 231 5.41 -11.76 -5.99
CA THR A 231 4.37 -11.77 -7.05
C THR A 231 3.04 -11.22 -6.52
N ALA A 232 2.58 -11.68 -5.35
CA ALA A 232 1.31 -11.24 -4.79
C ALA A 232 1.34 -9.74 -4.44
N PHE A 233 2.41 -9.29 -3.78
CA PHE A 233 2.62 -7.88 -3.51
C PHE A 233 2.63 -7.06 -4.80
N LEU A 234 3.43 -7.45 -5.80
CA LEU A 234 3.61 -6.63 -6.99
C LEU A 234 2.31 -6.52 -7.78
N ALA A 235 1.51 -7.58 -7.84
CA ALA A 235 0.20 -7.55 -8.49
C ALA A 235 -0.73 -6.52 -7.83
N ILE A 236 -0.89 -6.60 -6.51
CA ILE A 236 -1.74 -5.67 -5.76
C ILE A 236 -1.18 -4.25 -5.76
N TYR A 237 0.14 -4.09 -5.71
CA TYR A 237 0.82 -2.80 -5.83
C TYR A 237 0.47 -2.14 -7.17
N LEU A 238 0.64 -2.84 -8.30
CA LEU A 238 0.34 -2.28 -9.62
C LEU A 238 -1.14 -1.93 -9.77
N LEU A 239 -2.05 -2.85 -9.44
CA LEU A 239 -3.49 -2.59 -9.53
C LEU A 239 -3.92 -1.41 -8.64
N SER A 240 -3.39 -1.34 -7.41
CA SER A 240 -3.69 -0.26 -6.47
C SER A 240 -3.24 1.10 -6.99
N TYR A 241 -2.00 1.21 -7.48
CA TYR A 241 -1.47 2.48 -7.95
C TYR A 241 -2.02 2.90 -9.31
N LEU A 242 -2.27 1.97 -10.23
CA LEU A 242 -2.93 2.28 -11.51
C LEU A 242 -4.34 2.84 -11.30
N LYS A 243 -5.04 2.39 -10.25
CA LYS A 243 -6.35 2.95 -9.87
C LYS A 243 -6.25 4.29 -9.13
N ALA A 244 -5.31 4.41 -8.18
CA ALA A 244 -5.21 5.57 -7.30
C ALA A 244 -4.57 6.81 -7.95
N LEU A 245 -3.50 6.62 -8.72
CA LEU A 245 -2.68 7.73 -9.21
C LEU A 245 -3.44 8.72 -10.12
N PRO A 246 -4.34 8.29 -11.02
CA PRO A 246 -5.15 9.24 -11.81
C PRO A 246 -6.12 10.08 -10.99
N GLN A 247 -6.38 9.71 -9.73
CA GLN A 247 -7.36 10.35 -8.84
C GLN A 247 -6.70 11.24 -7.78
N ALA A 248 -5.36 11.28 -7.75
CA ALA A 248 -4.60 12.02 -6.76
C ALA A 248 -4.54 13.51 -7.12
N ASP A 249 -4.81 14.38 -6.15
CA ASP A 249 -4.49 15.80 -6.26
C ASP A 249 -3.00 16.05 -5.99
N LEU A 250 -2.39 15.21 -5.14
CA LEU A 250 -0.95 15.22 -4.87
C LEU A 250 -0.39 13.81 -4.72
N VAL A 251 0.75 13.54 -5.37
CA VAL A 251 1.50 12.30 -5.19
C VAL A 251 2.79 12.59 -4.44
N ILE A 252 2.98 11.92 -3.30
CA ILE A 252 4.18 12.04 -2.49
C ILE A 252 5.04 10.80 -2.68
N ASP A 253 6.22 10.99 -3.27
CA ASP A 253 7.30 10.02 -3.33
C ASP A 253 8.01 9.99 -1.97
N VAL A 254 7.68 8.98 -1.15
CA VAL A 254 8.21 8.89 0.22
C VAL A 254 9.69 8.53 0.26
N ASP A 255 10.28 8.04 -0.83
CA ASP A 255 11.73 7.78 -0.89
C ASP A 255 12.48 9.12 -0.99
N ARG A 256 11.95 10.05 -1.80
CA ARG A 256 12.47 11.42 -1.93
C ARG A 256 12.18 12.29 -0.72
N LEU A 257 11.02 12.12 -0.10
CA LEU A 257 10.60 12.93 1.05
C LEU A 257 11.63 12.94 2.19
N GLY A 258 12.29 11.81 2.45
CA GLY A 258 13.34 11.70 3.47
C GLY A 258 14.78 11.86 2.96
N GLN A 259 14.99 12.18 1.68
CA GLN A 259 16.31 12.29 1.04
C GLN A 259 16.59 13.66 0.40
N ASP A 260 15.54 14.41 0.06
CA ASP A 260 15.59 15.64 -0.73
C ASP A 260 14.83 16.74 0.04
N PRO A 261 15.53 17.59 0.82
CA PRO A 261 14.92 18.65 1.62
C PRO A 261 14.10 19.65 0.78
N ASP A 262 14.55 19.96 -0.43
CA ASP A 262 13.83 20.86 -1.35
C ASP A 262 12.54 20.21 -1.85
N TYR A 263 12.56 18.90 -2.08
CA TYR A 263 11.32 18.15 -2.35
C TYR A 263 10.39 18.16 -1.14
N ALA A 264 10.90 17.95 0.08
CA ALA A 264 10.07 17.99 1.29
C ALA A 264 9.39 19.35 1.48
N ALA A 265 10.12 20.46 1.32
CA ALA A 265 9.57 21.81 1.39
C ALA A 265 8.47 22.04 0.34
N ARG A 266 8.72 21.66 -0.92
CA ARG A 266 7.72 21.77 -1.99
C ARG A 266 6.46 20.93 -1.75
N ILE A 267 6.58 19.78 -1.10
CA ILE A 267 5.41 18.97 -0.73
C ILE A 267 4.59 19.66 0.37
N SER A 268 5.23 20.26 1.38
CA SER A 268 4.54 21.07 2.39
C SER A 268 3.83 22.28 1.76
N GLU A 269 4.47 22.97 0.82
CA GLU A 269 3.88 24.08 0.06
C GLU A 269 2.69 23.62 -0.79
N ALA A 270 2.81 22.49 -1.50
CA ALA A 270 1.74 21.94 -2.32
C ALA A 270 0.52 21.52 -1.49
N LEU A 271 0.73 20.98 -0.29
CA LEU A 271 -0.36 20.69 0.66
C LEU A 271 -1.02 21.97 1.16
N SER A 272 -0.22 23.00 1.48
CA SER A 272 -0.76 24.28 1.93
C SER A 272 -1.61 24.93 0.84
N ALA A 273 -1.13 24.94 -0.40
CA ALA A 273 -1.87 25.48 -1.55
C ALA A 273 -3.11 24.64 -1.90
N GLY A 274 -3.03 23.31 -1.76
CA GLY A 274 -4.10 22.40 -2.17
C GLY A 274 -5.21 22.19 -1.16
N CYS A 275 -4.90 22.16 0.14
CA CYS A 275 -5.87 21.89 1.20
C CYS A 275 -5.73 22.78 2.44
N GLY A 276 -4.88 23.81 2.41
CA GLY A 276 -4.69 24.73 3.53
C GLY A 276 -3.88 24.16 4.69
N LEU A 277 -3.38 22.92 4.59
CA LEU A 277 -2.60 22.28 5.65
C LEU A 277 -1.12 22.27 5.29
N ALA A 278 -0.25 22.68 6.22
CA ALA A 278 1.19 22.75 6.00
C ALA A 278 1.96 21.85 6.99
N PRO A 279 1.87 20.52 6.89
CA PRO A 279 2.68 19.63 7.71
C PRO A 279 4.17 19.84 7.39
N ASP A 280 4.99 20.02 8.41
CA ASP A 280 6.44 20.10 8.27
C ASP A 280 7.03 18.69 8.08
N PHE A 281 7.87 18.49 7.06
CA PHE A 281 8.54 17.21 6.77
C PHE A 281 10.07 17.26 6.90
N SER A 282 10.63 18.34 7.46
CA SER A 282 12.09 18.52 7.59
C SER A 282 12.78 17.42 8.43
N ASP A 283 12.02 16.78 9.33
CA ASP A 283 12.47 15.66 10.15
C ASP A 283 12.31 14.29 9.47
N CYS A 284 11.80 14.23 8.22
CA CYS A 284 11.62 12.98 7.51
C CYS A 284 12.98 12.29 7.29
N ARG A 285 13.03 10.98 7.53
CA ARG A 285 14.23 10.16 7.30
C ARG A 285 13.84 8.91 6.54
N THR A 286 14.49 8.68 5.41
CA THR A 286 14.31 7.44 4.66
C THR A 286 14.97 6.29 5.42
N PRO A 287 14.25 5.19 5.71
CA PRO A 287 14.85 4.03 6.34
C PRO A 287 16.01 3.49 5.50
N ALA A 288 17.08 3.05 6.17
CA ALA A 288 18.18 2.38 5.49
C ALA A 288 17.66 1.19 4.66
N ALA A 289 18.25 0.98 3.48
CA ALA A 289 17.91 -0.13 2.61
C ALA A 289 18.08 -1.46 3.36
N HIS A 290 17.22 -2.43 3.05
CA HIS A 290 17.33 -3.75 3.65
C HIS A 290 18.58 -4.47 3.12
N ALA A 291 19.53 -4.78 4.02
CA ALA A 291 20.81 -5.38 3.66
C ALA A 291 20.70 -6.78 3.03
N THR A 292 19.66 -7.55 3.39
CA THR A 292 19.43 -8.90 2.87
C THR A 292 18.23 -8.93 1.96
N VAL A 293 18.48 -9.12 0.67
CA VAL A 293 17.46 -9.33 -0.36
C VAL A 293 17.37 -10.82 -0.69
N PRO A 294 16.21 -11.47 -0.52
CA PRO A 294 16.06 -12.88 -0.89
C PRO A 294 16.36 -13.11 -2.38
N ALA A 295 16.96 -14.23 -2.75
CA ALA A 295 17.18 -14.56 -4.15
C ALA A 295 15.84 -14.87 -4.85
N ALA A 296 15.48 -14.07 -5.86
CA ALA A 296 14.33 -14.29 -6.72
C ALA A 296 14.58 -13.65 -8.10
N PRO A 297 13.98 -14.18 -9.19
CA PRO A 297 14.13 -13.57 -10.50
C PRO A 297 13.18 -12.37 -10.66
N TYR A 298 13.46 -11.28 -9.95
CA TYR A 298 12.57 -10.11 -9.80
C TYR A 298 12.13 -9.52 -11.13
N ARG A 299 13.05 -9.35 -12.09
CA ARG A 299 12.75 -8.84 -13.45
C ARG A 299 11.89 -9.80 -14.28
N ARG A 300 11.97 -11.10 -14.01
CA ARG A 300 11.07 -12.08 -14.65
C ARG A 300 9.69 -12.02 -14.02
N ILE A 301 9.62 -11.94 -12.69
CA ILE A 301 8.36 -11.82 -11.96
C ILE A 301 7.63 -10.55 -12.39
N SER A 302 8.33 -9.41 -12.49
CA SER A 302 7.70 -8.14 -12.89
C SER A 302 7.05 -8.22 -14.26
N ARG A 303 7.76 -8.74 -15.26
CA ARG A 303 7.21 -8.97 -16.61
C ARG A 303 5.99 -9.90 -16.57
N GLN A 304 6.09 -11.01 -15.85
CA GLN A 304 4.99 -11.97 -15.73
C GLN A 304 3.74 -11.35 -15.08
N VAL A 305 3.91 -10.52 -14.05
CA VAL A 305 2.81 -9.81 -13.40
C VAL A 305 2.22 -8.77 -14.34
N ILE A 306 3.04 -7.96 -15.00
CA ILE A 306 2.58 -6.94 -15.96
C ILE A 306 1.77 -7.60 -17.09
N ASP A 307 2.26 -8.73 -17.62
CA ASP A 307 1.58 -9.49 -18.67
C ASP A 307 0.27 -10.09 -18.18
N ALA A 308 0.28 -10.72 -17.00
CA ALA A 308 -0.91 -11.36 -16.44
C ALA A 308 -2.02 -10.37 -16.09
N LEU A 309 -1.68 -9.11 -15.82
CA LEU A 309 -2.62 -8.04 -15.49
C LEU A 309 -2.97 -7.13 -16.68
N ASP A 310 -2.43 -7.41 -17.87
CA ASP A 310 -2.53 -6.53 -19.05
C ASP A 310 -2.16 -5.06 -18.75
N ALA A 311 -1.17 -4.85 -17.87
CA ALA A 311 -0.85 -3.54 -17.31
C ALA A 311 0.07 -2.69 -18.22
N ARG A 312 0.48 -3.21 -19.39
CA ARG A 312 1.50 -2.57 -20.25
C ARG A 312 1.07 -1.19 -20.72
N THR A 313 -0.13 -1.10 -21.30
CA THR A 313 -0.67 0.15 -21.84
C THR A 313 -0.86 1.18 -20.74
N ALA A 314 -1.39 0.76 -19.59
CA ALA A 314 -1.63 1.65 -18.46
C ALA A 314 -0.32 2.18 -17.85
N LEU A 315 0.73 1.36 -17.78
CA LEU A 315 2.06 1.79 -17.30
C LEU A 315 2.80 2.70 -18.27
N ALA A 316 2.52 2.58 -19.58
CA ALA A 316 3.10 3.45 -20.60
C ALA A 316 2.36 4.79 -20.75
N ALA A 317 1.21 4.96 -20.09
CA ALA A 317 0.43 6.19 -20.17
C ALA A 317 1.19 7.38 -19.55
N PRO A 318 1.06 8.60 -20.13
CA PRO A 318 1.66 9.80 -19.56
C PRO A 318 1.02 10.17 -18.22
N GLY A 319 1.63 11.12 -17.51
CA GLY A 319 1.13 11.63 -16.24
C GLY A 319 1.55 10.78 -15.04
N PRO A 320 0.73 10.67 -13.98
CA PRO A 320 1.08 9.98 -12.73
C PRO A 320 1.51 8.50 -12.92
N ALA A 321 1.02 7.81 -13.95
CA ALA A 321 1.44 6.44 -14.26
C ALA A 321 2.93 6.33 -14.68
N ALA A 322 3.49 7.39 -15.28
CA ALA A 322 4.91 7.44 -15.62
C ALA A 322 5.81 7.39 -14.37
N LEU A 323 5.36 7.96 -13.24
CA LEU A 323 6.07 7.86 -11.96
C LEU A 323 6.09 6.40 -11.45
N LEU A 324 4.96 5.70 -11.55
CA LEU A 324 4.86 4.28 -11.19
C LEU A 324 5.82 3.43 -12.04
N PHE A 325 5.81 3.65 -13.36
CA PHE A 325 6.71 2.96 -14.27
C PHE A 325 8.19 3.28 -13.99
N ALA A 326 8.53 4.54 -13.72
CA ALA A 326 9.90 4.95 -13.39
C ALA A 326 10.39 4.26 -12.12
N LYS A 327 9.58 4.23 -11.06
CA LYS A 327 9.89 3.51 -9.81
C LYS A 327 10.05 2.01 -10.04
N LEU A 328 9.13 1.38 -10.77
CA LEU A 328 9.22 -0.04 -11.07
C LEU A 328 10.48 -0.37 -11.88
N SER A 329 10.76 0.43 -12.91
CA SER A 329 11.93 0.27 -13.79
C SER A 329 13.23 0.39 -13.00
N LYS A 330 13.36 1.42 -12.17
CA LYS A 330 14.51 1.62 -11.29
C LYS A 330 14.68 0.44 -10.32
N ALA A 331 13.63 0.09 -9.58
CA ALA A 331 13.66 -1.00 -8.60
C ALA A 331 14.08 -2.33 -9.23
N MET A 332 13.57 -2.64 -10.42
CA MET A 332 13.90 -3.89 -11.13
C MET A 332 15.30 -3.86 -11.75
N ALA A 333 15.81 -2.69 -12.14
CA ALA A 333 17.19 -2.53 -12.59
C ALA A 333 18.18 -2.78 -11.44
N GLU A 334 17.88 -2.26 -10.25
CA GLU A 334 18.72 -2.39 -9.04
C GLU A 334 18.54 -3.73 -8.31
N ALA A 335 17.47 -4.48 -8.62
CA ALA A 335 17.19 -5.76 -7.97
C ALA A 335 18.32 -6.80 -8.22
N PRO A 336 18.80 -7.51 -7.18
CA PRO A 336 19.76 -8.58 -7.35
C PRO A 336 19.11 -9.76 -8.06
N GLU A 337 19.69 -10.18 -9.18
CA GLU A 337 19.23 -11.34 -9.94
C GLU A 337 20.05 -12.58 -9.59
N PRO A 338 19.41 -13.76 -9.45
CA PRO A 338 20.16 -15.00 -9.29
C PRO A 338 21.05 -15.21 -10.52
N PRO A 339 22.28 -15.74 -10.34
CA PRO A 339 23.13 -16.07 -11.46
C PRO A 339 22.36 -17.00 -12.42
N PRO A 340 22.60 -16.89 -13.74
CA PRO A 340 21.97 -17.76 -14.71
C PRO A 340 22.16 -19.22 -14.27
N SER A 341 21.05 -19.95 -14.15
CA SER A 341 21.02 -21.28 -13.53
C SER A 341 22.10 -22.20 -14.12
N MET A 342 22.57 -23.16 -13.31
CA MET A 342 23.51 -24.21 -13.74
C MET A 342 23.06 -24.94 -15.02
N ARG A 343 21.74 -24.95 -15.33
CA ARG A 343 21.18 -25.43 -16.60
C ARG A 343 21.60 -24.63 -17.83
N ARG A 344 21.86 -23.32 -17.74
CA ARG A 344 22.44 -22.53 -18.84
C ARG A 344 23.93 -22.77 -18.99
N ARG A 345 24.66 -22.99 -17.89
CA ARG A 345 26.07 -23.43 -17.97
C ARG A 345 26.18 -24.83 -18.59
N LEU A 346 25.28 -25.74 -18.22
CA LEU A 346 25.22 -27.09 -18.80
C LEU A 346 24.76 -27.06 -20.27
N ALA A 347 23.76 -26.23 -20.62
CA ALA A 347 23.34 -26.05 -22.00
C ALA A 347 24.44 -25.39 -22.85
N GLY A 348 25.18 -24.42 -22.31
CA GLY A 348 26.35 -23.82 -22.95
C GLY A 348 27.48 -24.83 -23.16
N TRP A 349 27.78 -25.66 -22.16
CA TRP A 349 28.76 -26.74 -22.26
C TRP A 349 28.36 -27.84 -23.25
N ILE A 350 27.06 -28.19 -23.31
CA ILE A 350 26.51 -29.13 -24.30
C ILE A 350 26.60 -28.53 -25.72
N LEU A 351 26.26 -27.26 -25.90
CA LEU A 351 26.38 -26.56 -27.19
C LEU A 351 27.84 -26.40 -27.63
N GLU A 352 28.78 -26.14 -26.73
CA GLU A 352 30.22 -26.14 -27.03
C GLU A 352 30.73 -27.52 -27.44
N LYS A 353 30.30 -28.59 -26.74
CA LYS A 353 30.69 -29.96 -27.09
C LYS A 353 30.07 -30.44 -28.41
N ILE A 354 28.84 -30.02 -28.73
CA ILE A 354 28.20 -30.34 -30.02
C ILE A 354 28.80 -29.49 -31.15
N GLY A 355 29.15 -28.22 -30.89
CA GLY A 355 29.84 -27.35 -31.86
C GLY A 355 31.28 -27.78 -32.17
N GLY A 356 31.96 -28.44 -31.23
CA GLY A 356 33.27 -29.07 -31.44
C GLY A 356 33.24 -30.39 -32.22
N LEU A 357 32.06 -30.98 -32.44
CA LEU A 357 31.87 -32.26 -33.14
C LEU A 357 31.46 -32.09 -34.62
N VAL A 358 31.34 -30.87 -35.13
CA VAL A 358 31.20 -30.64 -36.58
C VAL A 358 32.60 -30.57 -37.19
N PRO A 359 33.01 -31.53 -38.05
CA PRO A 359 34.32 -31.48 -38.68
C PRO A 359 34.37 -30.26 -39.60
N ARG A 360 35.32 -29.33 -39.35
CA ARG A 360 35.71 -28.33 -40.34
C ARG A 360 36.13 -29.07 -41.62
N ARG A 361 35.28 -29.07 -42.64
CA ARG A 361 35.62 -29.54 -43.98
C ARG A 361 36.88 -28.81 -44.43
N ARG A 362 38.01 -29.54 -44.50
CA ARG A 362 39.25 -29.07 -45.11
C ARG A 362 38.94 -28.68 -46.56
N ARG A 363 39.06 -27.39 -46.89
CA ARG A 363 39.17 -26.94 -48.28
C ARG A 363 40.41 -27.60 -48.87
N ARG A 364 40.22 -28.52 -49.82
CA ARG A 364 41.31 -28.98 -50.69
C ARG A 364 41.64 -27.84 -51.65
N ALA A 365 42.91 -27.43 -51.65
CA ALA A 365 43.49 -26.61 -52.70
C ALA A 365 43.41 -27.38 -54.04
N ARG A 366 43.00 -26.69 -55.11
CA ARG A 366 43.26 -27.11 -56.48
C ARG A 366 44.54 -26.42 -56.92
N ILE A 367 45.47 -27.23 -57.41
CA ILE A 367 46.53 -26.85 -58.34
C ILE A 367 45.88 -26.53 -59.69
#